data_AF-A0A959J678-F1
#
_entry.id   AF-A0A959J678-F1
#
_cell.length_a   1.000
_cell.length_b   1.000
_cell.length_c   1.000
_cell.angle_alpha   90.00
_cell.angle_beta   90.00
_cell.angle_gamma   90.00
#
_symmetry.space_group_name_H-M   'P 1'
#
loop_
_entity.id
_entity.type
_entity.pdbx_description
1 polymer ?
#
loop_
_entity_poly.entity_id
_entity_poly.type
_entity_poly.pdbx_seq_one_letter_code
_entity_poly.pdbx_strand_id
1 'polypeptide(L)'
;MDKKLTLSLNERVIERAKVYAQDHKISLSRLIESYLSSLIENKSEEIAITPLVESLSGVVSLLDEFDNKDDYTDYLLEKYK
;
A
#
# COMPACT_ATOMS: atom_id res chain seq x y z
N MET A 1 9.40 6.77 -23.19
CA MET A 1 8.83 7.40 -24.41
C MET A 1 7.40 7.72 -24.10
N ASP A 2 7.00 8.98 -24.24
CA ASP A 2 5.67 9.41 -23.81
C ASP A 2 4.66 9.20 -24.94
N LYS A 3 3.49 8.66 -24.60
CA LYS A 3 2.37 8.47 -25.55
C LYS A 3 1.11 9.09 -24.99
N LYS A 4 0.27 9.62 -25.88
CA LYS A 4 -1.04 10.18 -25.52
C LYS A 4 -2.08 9.06 -25.43
N LEU A 5 -2.82 9.02 -24.33
CA LEU A 5 -3.97 8.15 -24.11
C LEU A 5 -5.25 9.00 -24.09
N THR A 6 -6.17 8.75 -25.02
CA THR A 6 -7.47 9.43 -25.08
C THR A 6 -8.56 8.51 -24.53
N LEU A 7 -9.28 8.95 -23.50
CA LEU A 7 -10.31 8.17 -22.82
C LEU A 7 -11.66 8.87 -22.90
N SER A 8 -12.74 8.10 -23.11
CA SER A 8 -14.12 8.58 -22.97
C SER A 8 -14.61 8.28 -21.56
N LEU A 9 -14.95 9.31 -20.79
CA LEU A 9 -15.38 9.21 -19.40
C LEU A 9 -16.60 10.09 -19.17
N ASN A 10 -17.32 9.86 -18.08
CA ASN A 10 -18.42 10.73 -17.67
C ASN A 10 -17.90 12.15 -17.36
N GLU A 11 -18.52 13.18 -17.94
CA GLU A 11 -18.12 14.58 -17.77
C GLU A 11 -18.06 15.01 -16.30
N ARG A 12 -19.02 14.60 -15.47
CA ARG A 12 -19.04 14.92 -14.03
C ARG A 12 -17.89 14.27 -13.26
N VAL A 13 -17.33 13.18 -13.77
CA VAL A 13 -16.14 12.55 -13.18
C VAL A 13 -14.90 13.36 -13.56
N ILE A 14 -14.79 13.79 -14.83
CA ILE A 14 -13.68 14.62 -15.29
C ILE A 14 -13.60 15.91 -14.48
N GLU A 15 -14.72 16.61 -14.28
CA GLU A 15 -14.74 17.87 -13.54
C GLU A 15 -14.33 17.69 -12.07
N ARG A 16 -14.85 16.67 -11.39
CA ARG A 16 -14.45 16.37 -10.01
C ARG A 16 -12.98 16.00 -9.90
N ALA A 17 -12.45 15.25 -10.86
CA ALA A 17 -11.04 14.86 -10.88
C ALA A 17 -10.12 16.07 -11.12
N LYS A 18 -10.52 17.05 -11.94
CA LYS A 18 -9.78 18.31 -12.14
C LYS A 18 -9.69 19.11 -10.85
N VAL A 19 -10.81 19.27 -10.14
CA VAL A 19 -10.85 19.98 -8.84
C VAL A 19 -9.90 19.31 -7.86
N TYR A 20 -10.00 17.99 -7.70
CA TYR A 20 -9.09 17.23 -6.83
C TYR A 20 -7.62 17.43 -7.20
N ALA A 21 -7.28 17.33 -8.48
CA ALA A 21 -5.90 17.49 -8.96
C ALA A 21 -5.37 18.91 -8.67
N GLN A 22 -6.21 19.93 -8.85
CA GLN A 22 -5.86 21.32 -8.55
C GLN A 22 -5.60 21.53 -7.05
N ASP A 23 -6.46 21.01 -6.19
CA ASP A 23 -6.32 21.11 -4.73
C ASP A 23 -5.01 20.46 -4.25
N HIS A 24 -4.61 19.36 -4.90
CA HIS A 24 -3.38 18.63 -4.61
C HIS A 24 -2.17 19.14 -5.41
N LYS A 25 -2.31 20.24 -6.17
CA LYS A 25 -1.26 20.88 -6.97
C LYS A 25 -0.58 19.93 -7.98
N ILE A 26 -1.35 19.02 -8.56
CA ILE A 26 -0.90 18.09 -9.60
C ILE A 26 -1.75 18.20 -10.87
N SER A 27 -1.22 17.73 -12.00
CA SER A 27 -2.00 17.64 -13.23
C SER A 27 -2.90 16.41 -13.22
N LEU A 28 -4.01 16.48 -13.97
CA LEU A 28 -4.88 15.32 -14.18
C LEU A 28 -4.13 14.15 -14.84
N SER A 29 -3.21 14.44 -15.76
CA SER A 29 -2.35 13.42 -16.37
C SER A 29 -1.48 12.70 -15.35
N ARG A 30 -0.84 13.44 -14.43
CA ARG A 30 0.00 12.88 -13.36
C ARG A 30 -0.82 12.04 -12.39
N LEU A 31 -2.05 12.48 -12.08
CA LEU A 31 -2.97 11.71 -11.24
C LEU A 31 -3.31 10.35 -11.86
N ILE A 32 -3.66 10.33 -13.15
CA ILE A 32 -4.01 9.09 -13.85
C ILE A 32 -2.79 8.20 -14.03
N GLU A 33 -1.65 8.76 -14.40
CA GLU A 33 -0.39 8.03 -14.53
C GLU A 33 -0.01 7.36 -13.21
N SER A 34 -0.06 8.10 -12.09
CA SER A 34 0.24 7.54 -10.77
C SER A 34 -0.70 6.39 -10.39
N TYR A 35 -1.99 6.49 -10.72
CA TYR A 35 -2.94 5.42 -10.44
C TYR A 35 -2.66 4.18 -11.29
N LEU A 36 -2.41 4.36 -12.59
CA LEU A 36 -2.06 3.25 -13.49
C LEU A 36 -0.75 2.58 -13.05
N SER A 37 0.26 3.36 -12.67
CA SER A 37 1.51 2.84 -12.11
C SER A 37 1.25 2.01 -10.86
N SER A 38 0.43 2.51 -9.93
CA SER A 38 0.03 1.77 -8.72
C SER A 38 -0.67 0.43 -8.99
N LEU A 39 -1.34 0.28 -10.13
CA LEU A 39 -2.01 -0.97 -10.51
C LEU A 39 -1.05 -1.98 -11.16
N ILE A 40 0.02 -1.48 -11.78
CA ILE A 40 0.96 -2.26 -12.59
C ILE A 40 2.25 -2.55 -11.81
N GLU A 41 2.59 -1.73 -10.82
CA GLU A 41 3.61 -2.05 -9.83
C GLU A 41 3.21 -3.34 -9.13
N ASN A 42 3.84 -4.42 -9.58
CA ASN A 42 3.66 -5.74 -9.06
C ASN A 42 3.83 -5.69 -7.54
N LYS A 43 2.91 -6.35 -6.83
CA LYS A 43 3.08 -6.83 -5.44
C LYS A 43 4.31 -7.74 -5.24
N SER A 44 5.26 -7.78 -6.18
CA SER A 44 6.46 -8.61 -6.16
C SER A 44 7.71 -7.85 -5.76
N GLU A 45 7.62 -6.58 -5.35
CA GLU A 45 8.64 -6.12 -4.42
C GLU A 45 8.39 -6.91 -3.14
N GLU A 46 9.13 -8.01 -2.98
CA GLU A 46 9.54 -8.46 -1.66
C GLU A 46 9.79 -7.20 -0.86
N ILE A 47 9.01 -6.99 0.21
CA ILE A 47 9.20 -5.87 1.11
C ILE A 47 10.70 -5.84 1.37
N ALA A 48 11.39 -4.82 0.87
CA ALA A 48 12.82 -4.67 1.05
C ALA A 48 13.03 -4.35 2.53
N ILE A 49 12.96 -5.38 3.35
CA ILE A 49 13.27 -5.30 4.75
C ILE A 49 14.75 -4.97 4.84
N THR A 50 15.07 -3.98 5.66
CA THR A 50 16.47 -3.62 5.88
C THR A 50 17.24 -4.85 6.38
N PRO A 51 18.56 -4.98 6.12
CA PRO A 51 19.34 -6.15 6.54
C PRO A 51 19.21 -6.47 8.04
N LEU A 52 19.01 -5.42 8.86
CA LEU A 52 18.72 -5.59 10.28
C LEU A 52 17.37 -6.28 10.52
N VAL A 53 16.31 -5.83 9.87
CA VAL A 53 14.97 -6.43 10.00
C VAL A 53 14.98 -7.87 9.49
N GLU A 54 15.67 -8.16 8.38
CA GLU A 54 15.86 -9.53 7.88
C GLU A 54 16.55 -10.43 8.91
N SER A 55 17.64 -9.94 9.51
CA SER A 55 18.38 -10.69 10.54
C SER A 55 17.55 -10.95 11.80
N LEU A 56 16.54 -10.12 12.07
CA LEU A 56 15.66 -10.27 13.24
C LEU A 56 14.44 -11.14 12.92
N SER A 57 13.88 -11.06 11.71
CA SER A 57 12.64 -11.74 11.32
C SER A 57 12.77 -13.25 11.16
N GLY A 58 13.97 -13.76 10.85
CA GLY A 58 14.22 -15.21 10.73
C GLY A 58 14.59 -15.92 12.03
N VAL A 59 14.74 -15.19 13.14
CA VAL A 59 15.18 -15.75 14.44
C VAL A 59 14.04 -16.48 15.16
N VAL A 60 12.78 -16.12 14.87
CA VAL A 60 11.61 -16.71 15.51
C VAL A 60 10.95 -17.68 14.54
N SER A 61 11.15 -18.97 14.77
CA SER A 61 10.41 -20.03 14.08
C SER A 61 9.03 -20.16 14.72
N LEU A 62 8.02 -19.56 14.10
CA LEU A 62 6.63 -19.80 14.49
C LEU A 62 6.22 -21.17 13.93
N LEU A 63 5.67 -22.04 14.77
CA LEU A 63 5.01 -23.25 14.32
C LEU A 63 3.76 -22.84 13.50
N ASP A 64 3.44 -23.57 12.44
CA ASP A 64 2.34 -23.23 11.51
C ASP A 64 0.96 -23.07 12.19
N GLU A 65 0.82 -23.54 13.44
CA GLU A 65 -0.39 -23.47 14.26
C GLU A 65 -0.30 -22.45 15.42
N PHE A 66 0.65 -21.50 15.40
CA PHE A 66 0.76 -20.47 16.44
C PHE A 66 -0.30 -19.36 16.28
N ASP A 67 -1.43 -19.45 16.99
CA ASP A 67 -2.42 -18.38 17.05
C ASP A 67 -1.94 -17.25 17.97
N ASN A 68 -1.19 -16.32 17.38
CA ASN A 68 -0.54 -15.19 18.06
C ASN A 68 -1.51 -14.30 18.87
N LYS A 69 -2.81 -14.31 18.55
CA LYS A 69 -3.79 -13.43 19.19
C LYS A 69 -4.14 -13.84 20.62
N ASP A 70 -4.32 -15.13 20.85
CA ASP A 70 -4.79 -15.62 22.15
C ASP A 70 -3.68 -15.51 23.18
N ASP A 71 -2.47 -15.97 22.84
CA ASP A 71 -1.28 -15.86 23.70
C ASP A 71 -0.94 -14.39 24.04
N TYR A 72 -1.08 -13.47 23.07
CA TYR A 72 -0.84 -12.05 23.33
C TYR A 72 -1.90 -11.44 24.25
N THR A 73 -3.16 -11.87 24.12
CA THR A 73 -4.26 -11.42 24.97
C THR A 73 -4.05 -11.90 26.40
N ASP A 74 -3.67 -13.16 26.59
CA ASP A 74 -3.39 -13.75 27.90
C ASP A 74 -2.18 -13.07 28.57
N TYR A 75 -1.11 -12.80 27.82
CA TYR A 75 0.03 -12.04 28.33
C TYR A 75 -0.37 -10.64 28.83
N LEU A 76 -1.22 -9.91 28.08
CA LEU A 76 -1.67 -8.58 28.49
C LEU A 76 -2.54 -8.64 29.75
N LEU A 77 -3.42 -9.66 29.85
CA LEU A 77 -4.24 -9.88 31.04
C LEU A 77 -3.38 -10.16 32.27
N GLU A 78 -2.28 -10.89 32.14
CA GLU A 78 -1.35 -11.18 33.24
C GLU A 78 -0.51 -9.95 33.60
N LYS A 79 -0.02 -9.20 32.61
CA LYS A 79 0.84 -8.02 32.82
C LYS A 79 0.14 -6.87 33.55
N TYR A 80 -1.14 -6.65 33.26
CA TYR A 80 -1.94 -5.56 33.82
C TYR A 80 -2.86 -6.01 34.96
N LYS A 81 -2.58 -7.19 35.54
CA LYS A 81 -3.20 -7.68 36.76
C LYS A 81 -2.61 -6.99 37.99
#